data_AF-A0A0P7BSE1-F1
#
_entry.id   AF-A0A0P7BSE1-F1
#
_cell.length_a   1.000
_cell.length_b   1.000
_cell.length_c   1.000
_cell.angle_alpha   90.00
_cell.angle_beta   90.00
_cell.angle_gamma   90.00
#
_symmetry.space_group_name_H-M   'P 1'
#
loop_
_entity.id
_entity.type
_entity.pdbx_description
1 polymer ?
#
loop_
_entity_poly.entity_id
_entity_poly.type
_entity_poly.pdbx_seq_one_letter_code
_entity_poly.pdbx_strand_id
1 'polypeptide(L)'
;MLIEVLYVAGCPNHDRFLDHLRRLLDADGVSEPVLLRRIDDDLTAQTTRFLGSPTLRINGRDVDPTAERATSYGLQCRLYQTAGALQGSPADHDILTALRAAATEAGPAE
;
A
#
# COMPACT_ATOMS: atom_id res chain seq x y z
N MET A 1 -9.84 0.72 10.95
CA MET A 1 -9.00 -0.13 10.05
C MET A 1 -7.51 0.18 10.29
N LEU A 2 -6.58 -0.72 9.96
CA LEU A 2 -5.13 -0.46 10.05
C LEU A 2 -4.56 -0.14 8.67
N ILE A 3 -3.96 1.03 8.47
CA ILE A 3 -3.34 1.41 7.19
C ILE A 3 -1.83 1.42 7.35
N GLU A 4 -1.13 0.56 6.63
CA GLU A 4 0.32 0.42 6.68
C GLU A 4 0.95 0.69 5.31
N VAL A 5 1.93 1.58 5.26
CA VAL A 5 2.74 1.83 4.07
C VAL A 5 4.15 1.31 4.31
N LEU A 6 4.51 0.27 3.57
CA LEU A 6 5.84 -0.30 3.54
C LEU A 6 6.69 0.45 2.51
N TYR A 7 7.87 0.88 2.91
CA TYR A 7 8.79 1.63 2.03
C TYR A 7 10.24 1.30 2.34
N VAL A 8 11.13 1.52 1.37
CA VAL A 8 12.58 1.38 1.57
C VAL A 8 13.22 2.75 1.74
N ALA A 9 14.31 2.81 2.51
CA ALA A 9 15.09 4.03 2.66
C ALA A 9 15.66 4.47 1.30
N GLY A 10 15.45 5.74 0.92
CA GLY A 10 16.04 6.32 -0.29
C GLY A 10 15.15 6.32 -1.54
N CYS A 11 13.92 5.79 -1.49
CA CYS A 11 12.99 5.91 -2.63
C CYS A 11 12.28 7.28 -2.62
N PRO A 12 12.51 8.21 -3.57
CA PRO A 12 11.82 9.50 -3.58
C PRO A 12 10.30 9.37 -3.81
N ASN A 13 9.85 8.22 -4.34
CA ASN A 13 8.46 7.99 -4.71
C ASN A 13 7.53 7.79 -3.50
N HIS A 14 8.06 7.43 -2.32
CA HIS A 14 7.21 7.19 -1.14
C HIS A 14 6.56 8.47 -0.60
N ASP A 15 7.28 9.59 -0.62
CA ASP A 15 6.80 10.86 -0.06
C ASP A 15 5.59 11.40 -0.84
N ARG A 16 5.71 11.42 -2.18
CA ARG A 16 4.61 11.77 -3.08
C ARG A 16 3.41 10.83 -2.90
N PHE A 17 3.67 9.53 -2.76
CA PHE A 17 2.62 8.55 -2.53
C PHE A 17 1.89 8.78 -1.21
N LEU A 18 2.61 9.15 -0.15
CA LEU A 18 2.02 9.42 1.16
C LEU A 18 1.15 10.67 1.18
N ASP A 19 1.57 11.75 0.53
CA ASP A 19 0.72 12.94 0.37
C ASP A 19 -0.56 12.58 -0.40
N HIS A 20 -0.43 11.83 -1.49
CA HIS A 20 -1.57 11.37 -2.27
C HIS A 20 -2.52 10.50 -1.43
N LEU A 21 -1.98 9.51 -0.72
CA LEU A 21 -2.76 8.62 0.13
C LEU A 21 -3.54 9.41 1.19
N ARG A 22 -2.91 10.36 1.86
CA ARG A 22 -3.58 11.21 2.86
C ARG A 22 -4.78 11.96 2.28
N ARG A 23 -4.64 12.51 1.06
CA ARG A 23 -5.75 13.18 0.37
C ARG A 23 -6.89 12.22 0.02
N LEU A 24 -6.57 11.00 -0.41
CA LEU A 24 -7.58 9.98 -0.68
C LEU A 24 -8.34 9.58 0.59
N LEU A 25 -7.62 9.41 1.70
CA LEU A 25 -8.22 9.09 3.00
C LEU A 25 -9.14 10.21 3.47
N ASP A 26 -8.70 11.47 3.40
CA ASP A 26 -9.51 12.63 3.74
C ASP A 26 -10.77 12.74 2.85
N ALA A 27 -10.61 12.52 1.54
CA ALA A 27 -11.73 12.53 0.60
C ALA A 27 -12.76 11.42 0.83
N ASP A 28 -12.33 10.25 1.32
CA ASP A 28 -13.19 9.11 1.68
C ASP A 28 -13.72 9.21 3.13
N GLY A 29 -13.29 10.23 3.89
CA GLY A 29 -13.68 10.44 5.29
C GLY A 29 -12.99 9.50 6.29
N VAL A 30 -11.90 8.83 5.88
CA VAL A 30 -11.13 7.92 6.70
C VAL A 30 -10.18 8.71 7.59
N SER A 31 -10.37 8.63 8.90
CA SER A 31 -9.55 9.35 9.89
C SER A 31 -8.44 8.49 10.50
N GLU A 32 -8.25 7.27 10.00
CA GLU A 32 -7.29 6.33 10.54
C GLU A 32 -5.82 6.71 10.29
N PRO A 33 -4.93 6.45 11.27
CA PRO A 33 -3.53 6.76 11.14
C PRO A 33 -2.83 5.86 10.11
N VAL A 34 -2.04 6.47 9.23
CA VAL A 34 -1.15 5.76 8.30
C VAL A 34 0.16 5.41 9.01
N LEU A 35 0.39 4.12 9.23
CA LEU A 35 1.62 3.59 9.78
C LEU A 35 2.68 3.43 8.70
N LEU A 36 3.81 4.09 8.89
CA LEU A 36 4.96 3.97 8.00
C LEU A 36 5.87 2.85 8.50
N ARG A 37 6.05 1.82 7.69
CA ARG A 37 6.93 0.69 8.02
C ARG A 37 8.11 0.65 7.06
N ARG A 38 9.28 1.02 7.58
CA ARG A 38 10.51 0.97 6.79
C ARG A 38 11.00 -0.47 6.68
N ILE A 39 11.36 -0.89 5.47
CA ILE A 39 11.99 -2.16 5.14
C ILE A 39 13.41 -1.83 4.67
N ASP A 40 14.41 -2.19 5.47
CA ASP A 40 15.83 -1.93 5.23
C ASP A 40 16.62 -3.21 4.92
N ASP A 41 16.09 -4.37 5.25
CA ASP A 41 16.71 -5.68 5.02
C ASP A 41 15.84 -6.62 4.17
N ASP A 42 16.49 -7.47 3.39
CA ASP A 42 15.83 -8.47 2.54
C ASP A 42 15.07 -9.52 3.36
N LEU A 43 15.58 -9.89 4.54
CA LEU A 43 14.88 -10.78 5.47
C LEU A 43 13.52 -10.20 5.88
N THR A 44 13.50 -8.90 6.19
CA THR A 44 12.27 -8.18 6.51
C THR A 44 11.36 -8.10 5.29
N ALA A 45 11.94 -7.88 4.09
CA ALA A 45 11.18 -7.89 2.85
C ALA A 45 10.50 -9.25 2.60
N GLN A 46 11.22 -10.36 2.76
CA GLN A 46 10.66 -11.71 2.56
C GLN A 46 9.60 -12.07 3.61
N THR A 47 9.89 -11.84 4.89
CA THR A 47 8.95 -12.13 5.99
C THR A 47 7.68 -11.30 5.90
N THR A 48 7.80 -10.03 5.49
CA THR A 48 6.65 -9.18 5.25
C THR A 48 6.02 -9.40 3.88
N ARG A 49 6.59 -10.20 2.96
CA ARG A 49 6.12 -10.30 1.55
C ARG A 49 6.12 -8.94 0.84
N PHE A 50 7.16 -8.16 1.05
CA PHE A 50 7.37 -6.86 0.44
C PHE A 50 7.83 -7.01 -1.00
N LEU A 51 7.01 -6.50 -1.92
CA LEU A 51 7.22 -6.60 -3.36
C LEU A 51 8.02 -5.45 -3.95
N GLY A 52 8.25 -4.41 -3.13
CA GLY A 52 8.97 -3.21 -3.50
C GLY A 52 8.29 -1.94 -2.98
N SER A 53 9.02 -0.83 -3.03
CA SER A 53 8.53 0.45 -2.53
C SER A 53 7.81 1.26 -3.62
N PRO A 54 6.75 2.00 -3.27
CA PRO A 54 5.95 1.91 -2.04
C PRO A 54 4.99 0.70 -2.10
N THR A 55 4.70 0.07 -0.96
CA THR A 55 3.66 -0.97 -0.84
C THR A 55 2.63 -0.51 0.19
N LEU A 56 1.36 -0.42 -0.19
CA LEU A 56 0.26 -0.05 0.71
C LEU A 56 -0.51 -1.30 1.13
N ARG A 57 -0.75 -1.40 2.43
CA ARG A 57 -1.56 -2.43 3.05
C ARG A 57 -2.65 -1.84 3.90
N ILE A 58 -3.79 -2.50 3.87
CA ILE A 58 -4.96 -2.14 4.64
C ILE A 58 -5.42 -3.40 5.35
N ASN A 59 -5.45 -3.38 6.69
CA ASN A 59 -5.68 -4.53 7.56
C ASN A 59 -4.79 -5.74 7.20
N GLY A 60 -3.52 -5.49 6.86
CA GLY A 60 -2.57 -6.52 6.44
C GLY A 60 -2.76 -7.05 5.01
N ARG A 61 -3.76 -6.57 4.26
CA ARG A 61 -4.02 -6.94 2.87
C ARG A 61 -3.42 -5.89 1.92
N ASP A 62 -2.71 -6.34 0.90
CA ASP A 62 -2.17 -5.45 -0.14
C ASP A 62 -3.33 -4.87 -0.97
N VAL A 63 -3.26 -3.57 -1.28
CA VAL A 63 -4.31 -2.92 -2.09
C VAL A 63 -4.26 -3.32 -3.55
N ASP A 64 -3.09 -3.77 -4.03
CA ASP A 64 -2.90 -4.10 -5.41
C ASP A 64 -3.19 -5.59 -5.66
N PRO A 65 -4.10 -5.91 -6.60
CA PRO A 65 -4.50 -7.29 -6.88
C PRO A 65 -3.40 -8.12 -7.54
N THR A 66 -2.36 -7.46 -8.08
CA THR A 66 -1.22 -8.16 -8.68
C THR A 66 -0.23 -8.66 -7.62
N ALA A 67 -0.34 -8.16 -6.37
CA ALA A 67 0.50 -8.59 -5.25
C ALA A 67 0.45 -10.10 -5.04
N GLU A 68 -0.74 -10.70 -5.16
CA GLU A 68 -0.93 -12.13 -4.97
C GLU A 68 -0.23 -12.98 -6.05
N ARG A 69 0.00 -12.41 -7.24
CA ARG A 69 0.72 -13.07 -8.34
C ARG A 69 2.21 -12.86 -8.29
N ALA A 70 2.70 -11.96 -7.45
CA ALA A 70 4.10 -11.63 -7.43
C ALA A 70 4.90 -12.72 -6.71
N THR A 71 5.96 -13.17 -7.36
CA THR A 71 6.80 -14.28 -6.90
C THR A 71 8.17 -13.84 -6.39
N SER A 72 8.47 -12.54 -6.48
CA SER A 72 9.76 -11.97 -6.10
C SER A 72 9.56 -10.87 -5.06
N TYR A 73 10.15 -11.08 -3.89
CA TYR A 73 10.11 -10.17 -2.74
C TYR A 73 11.53 -9.65 -2.51
N GLY A 74 11.67 -8.36 -2.24
CA GLY A 74 12.99 -7.76 -2.03
C GLY A 74 12.97 -6.24 -2.02
N LEU A 75 14.13 -5.65 -1.76
CA LEU A 75 14.36 -4.20 -1.74
C LEU A 75 14.43 -3.64 -3.16
N GLN A 76 13.31 -3.65 -3.87
CA GLN A 76 13.21 -3.21 -5.26
C GLN A 76 12.15 -2.12 -5.46
N CYS A 77 12.16 -1.47 -6.62
CA CYS A 77 11.09 -0.55 -7.01
C CYS A 77 9.91 -1.37 -7.53
N ARG A 78 8.71 -1.15 -6.96
CA ARG A 78 7.49 -1.80 -7.45
C ARG A 78 6.88 -0.98 -8.56
N LEU A 79 6.50 -1.66 -9.65
CA LEU A 79 5.77 -1.07 -10.76
C LEU A 79 4.34 -1.55 -10.72
N TYR A 80 3.42 -0.60 -10.78
CA TYR A 80 1.98 -0.80 -10.76
C TYR A 80 1.41 -0.42 -12.12
N GLN A 81 0.49 -1.24 -12.63
CA GLN A 81 -0.18 -0.94 -13.88
C GLN A 81 -1.44 -0.13 -13.61
N THR A 82 -1.36 1.19 -13.82
CA THR A 82 -2.48 2.12 -13.63
C THR A 82 -2.91 2.66 -14.98
N ALA A 83 -4.16 2.40 -15.38
CA ALA A 83 -4.74 2.93 -16.63
C ALA A 83 -3.87 2.70 -17.89
N GLY A 84 -3.16 1.56 -17.95
CA GLY A 84 -2.28 1.20 -19.06
C GLY A 84 -0.85 1.74 -18.98
N ALA A 85 -0.52 2.53 -17.95
CA ALA A 85 0.84 3.01 -17.69
C ALA A 85 1.47 2.29 -16.49
N LEU A 86 2.77 2.00 -16.56
CA LEU A 86 3.54 1.54 -15.42
C LEU A 86 3.94 2.74 -14.57
N GLN A 87 3.49 2.77 -13.32
CA GLN A 87 3.83 3.82 -12.36
C GLN A 87 4.43 3.22 -11.10
N GLY A 88 5.25 4.00 -10.39
CA GLY A 88 5.81 3.58 -9.10
C GLY A 88 4.81 3.68 -7.94
N SER A 89 3.50 3.72 -8.19
CA SER A 89 2.47 3.87 -7.15
C SER A 89 1.18 3.15 -7.57
N PRO A 90 0.45 2.53 -6.63
CA PRO A 90 -0.83 1.88 -6.91
C PRO A 90 -1.86 2.90 -7.38
N ALA A 91 -2.86 2.41 -8.11
CA ALA A 91 -3.91 3.24 -8.66
C ALA A 91 -4.93 3.65 -7.58
N ASP A 92 -5.47 4.86 -7.71
CA ASP A 92 -6.43 5.40 -6.74
C ASP A 92 -7.66 4.49 -6.57
N HIS A 93 -8.14 3.88 -7.65
CA HIS A 93 -9.28 2.97 -7.61
C HIS A 93 -9.02 1.68 -6.81
N ASP A 94 -7.81 1.12 -6.87
CA ASP A 94 -7.42 -0.05 -6.07
C ASP A 94 -7.37 0.31 -4.59
N ILE A 95 -6.78 1.47 -4.27
CA ILE A 95 -6.72 2.02 -2.91
C ILE A 95 -8.14 2.21 -2.34
N LEU A 96 -9.02 2.90 -3.08
CA LEU A 96 -10.41 3.15 -2.68
C LEU A 96 -11.23 1.86 -2.56
N THR A 97 -10.95 0.86 -3.39
CA THR A 97 -11.61 -0.45 -3.31
C THR A 97 -11.19 -1.18 -2.05
N ALA A 98 -9.89 -1.20 -1.75
CA ALA A 98 -9.36 -1.81 -0.54
C ALA A 98 -9.81 -1.06 0.72
N LEU A 99 -9.88 0.27 0.70
CA LEU A 99 -10.44 1.09 1.79
C LEU A 99 -11.89 0.72 2.05
N ARG A 100 -12.75 0.68 1.02
CA ARG A 100 -14.16 0.29 1.19
C ARG A 100 -14.33 -1.14 1.67
N ALA A 101 -13.51 -2.06 1.17
CA ALA A 101 -13.51 -3.45 1.64
C ALA A 101 -13.17 -3.53 3.13
N ALA A 102 -12.09 -2.88 3.55
CA ALA A 102 -11.70 -2.91 4.96
C ALA A 102 -12.60 -2.05 5.86
N ALA A 103 -13.32 -1.05 5.33
CA ALA A 103 -14.36 -0.34 6.04
C ALA A 103 -15.59 -1.23 6.28
N THR A 104 -15.97 -2.08 5.30
CA THR A 104 -17.05 -3.06 5.50
C THR A 104 -16.66 -4.18 6.46
N GLU A 105 -15.39 -4.58 6.50
CA GLU A 105 -14.89 -5.54 7.49
C GLU A 105 -14.76 -4.94 8.90
N ALA A 106 -14.62 -3.61 8.98
CA ALA A 106 -14.48 -2.89 10.24
C ALA A 106 -15.81 -2.44 10.88
N GLY A 107 -16.98 -2.72 10.28
CA GLY A 107 -18.26 -2.32 10.85
C GLY A 107 -19.46 -3.24 10.55
N PRO A 108 -20.39 -3.44 11.49
CA PRO A 108 -20.21 -3.59 12.94
C PRO A 108 -20.17 -5.09 13.32
N ALA A 109 -19.52 -5.41 14.43
CA ALA A 109 -19.99 -6.55 15.21
C ALA A 109 -21.37 -6.14 15.77
N GLU A 110 -22.45 -6.64 15.16
CA GLU A 110 -23.82 -6.56 15.69
C GLU A 110 -23.94 -7.30 17.04
#